data_AF-A0A8R1DI39-F1
#
_entry.id   AF-A0A8R1DI39-F1
#
_cell.length_a   1.000
_cell.length_b   1.000
_cell.length_c   1.000
_cell.angle_alpha   90.00
_cell.angle_beta   90.00
_cell.angle_gamma   90.00
#
_symmetry.space_group_name_H-M   'P 1'
#
loop_
_entity.id
_entity.type
_entity.pdbx_description
1 polymer ?
#
loop_
_entity_poly.entity_id
_entity_poly.type
_entity_poly.pdbx_seq_one_letter_code
_entity_poly.pdbx_strand_id
1 'polypeptide(L)'
;MAQKWGFKIADRSYQRGFRAVLRDSNKNCTIRDRSYYTCLTIKSADAYSKMCPFSEKSCRRQSSRAEEEECHQLYVPGKYPFGYIGPARFQKLAAQNTGELYVWIHPSSKPHLLTALLDHYQLQKDENSEAETYKNDTITVSLDAENVSRFHLSGPRCLAKLRDSVRLVENNDNEQFRVEHERFLSVSNSVFNSNRDGDVFYLLIEDPRTAWDRKVSGDFENLRNFYRFVII
;
A
#
# COMPACT_ATOMS: atom_id res chain seq x y z
N MET A 1 17.34 -12.65 13.01
CA MET A 1 16.43 -11.49 13.09
C MET A 1 17.16 -10.38 13.83
N ALA A 2 16.96 -9.12 13.47
CA ALA A 2 17.58 -7.95 14.10
C ALA A 2 16.49 -7.02 14.67
N GLN A 3 16.74 -6.43 15.85
CA GLN A 3 15.90 -5.35 16.38
C GLN A 3 16.29 -4.03 15.71
N LYS A 4 15.37 -3.45 14.95
CA LYS A 4 15.54 -2.16 14.25
C LYS A 4 14.24 -1.37 14.31
N TRP A 5 14.33 -0.08 14.63
CA TRP A 5 13.20 0.87 14.62
C TRP A 5 11.98 0.44 15.45
N GLY A 6 12.21 -0.28 16.57
CA GLY A 6 11.14 -0.82 17.41
C GLY A 6 10.58 -2.17 16.97
N PHE A 7 11.05 -2.75 15.85
CA PHE A 7 10.57 -4.01 15.30
C PHE A 7 11.67 -5.08 15.25
N LYS A 8 11.26 -6.36 15.24
CA LYS A 8 12.17 -7.49 15.05
C LYS A 8 12.09 -7.97 13.60
N ILE A 9 13.03 -7.52 12.77
CA ILE A 9 13.01 -7.70 11.31
C ILE A 9 13.95 -8.84 10.88
N ALA A 10 13.62 -9.52 9.79
CA ALA A 10 14.53 -10.46 9.14
C ALA A 10 15.72 -9.72 8.52
N ASP A 11 16.93 -10.01 9.00
CA ASP A 11 18.16 -9.34 8.55
C ASP A 11 18.78 -10.03 7.32
N ARG A 12 18.94 -11.35 7.39
CA ARG A 12 19.47 -12.17 6.30
C ARG A 12 18.96 -13.61 6.41
N SER A 13 18.94 -14.32 5.28
CA SER A 13 18.74 -15.77 5.28
C SER A 13 19.93 -16.48 5.93
N TYR A 14 19.67 -17.63 6.56
CA TYR A 14 20.75 -18.47 7.09
C TYR A 14 21.61 -19.06 5.95
N GLN A 15 20.96 -19.46 4.85
CA GLN A 15 21.64 -19.94 3.65
C GLN A 15 22.23 -18.77 2.86
N ARG A 16 23.38 -19.00 2.21
CA ARG A 16 24.01 -18.04 1.29
C ARG A 16 23.18 -17.94 0.01
N GLY A 17 22.19 -17.06 0.01
CA GLY A 17 21.21 -16.93 -1.07
C GLY A 17 21.40 -15.74 -2.00
N PHE A 18 22.43 -14.89 -1.82
CA PHE A 18 22.52 -13.60 -2.52
C PHE A 18 22.38 -13.71 -4.05
N ARG A 19 23.13 -14.62 -4.68
CA ARG A 19 23.05 -14.85 -6.14
C ARG A 19 21.73 -15.49 -6.58
N ALA A 20 21.13 -16.32 -5.73
CA ALA A 20 19.84 -16.94 -6.00
C ALA A 20 18.73 -15.89 -5.98
N VAL A 21 18.70 -15.05 -4.95
CA VAL A 21 17.75 -13.92 -4.83
C VAL A 21 17.87 -12.97 -6.02
N LEU A 22 19.09 -12.61 -6.44
CA LEU A 22 19.30 -11.77 -7.62
C LEU A 22 18.82 -12.45 -8.92
N ARG A 23 19.05 -13.76 -9.06
CA ARG A 23 18.58 -14.50 -10.23
C ARG A 23 17.05 -14.56 -10.23
N ASP A 24 16.43 -14.79 -9.08
CA ASP A 24 14.99 -14.87 -8.94
C ASP A 24 14.31 -13.52 -9.10
N SER A 25 14.92 -12.41 -8.66
CA SER A 25 14.39 -11.07 -8.94
C SER A 25 14.40 -10.76 -10.44
N ASN A 26 15.37 -11.30 -11.18
CA ASN A 26 15.50 -11.01 -12.61
C ASN A 26 14.70 -11.96 -13.50
N LYS A 27 14.51 -13.23 -13.08
CA LYS A 27 13.86 -14.27 -13.91
C LYS A 27 12.52 -14.76 -13.37
N ASN A 28 12.32 -14.69 -12.05
CA ASN A 28 11.18 -15.26 -11.34
C ASN A 28 10.45 -14.16 -10.54
N CYS A 29 10.24 -14.41 -9.25
CA CYS A 29 9.63 -13.51 -8.29
C CYS A 29 10.35 -13.63 -6.96
N THR A 30 10.40 -12.55 -6.21
CA THR A 30 10.83 -12.50 -4.81
C THR A 30 9.78 -11.73 -4.02
N ILE A 31 9.50 -12.17 -2.80
CA ILE A 31 8.62 -11.47 -1.88
C ILE A 31 9.46 -10.94 -0.71
N ARG A 32 9.15 -9.72 -0.27
CA ARG A 32 9.74 -9.12 0.93
C ARG A 32 8.64 -8.63 1.83
N ASP A 33 8.79 -8.93 3.11
CA ASP A 33 7.94 -8.37 4.15
C ASP A 33 8.29 -6.88 4.35
N ARG A 34 7.27 -6.02 4.28
CA ARG A 34 7.33 -4.58 4.57
C ARG A 34 6.23 -4.17 5.55
N SER A 35 5.73 -5.11 6.35
CA SER A 35 4.73 -4.88 7.40
C SER A 35 5.12 -3.79 8.40
N TYR A 36 6.42 -3.55 8.61
CA TYR A 36 6.90 -2.49 9.50
C TYR A 36 6.63 -1.06 8.99
N TYR A 37 6.18 -0.87 7.75
CA TYR A 37 5.76 0.44 7.26
C TYR A 37 4.48 0.87 7.97
N THR A 38 4.44 2.14 8.38
CA THR A 38 3.26 2.70 9.03
C THR A 38 2.38 3.41 8.01
N CYS A 39 1.07 3.14 8.06
CA CYS A 39 0.06 3.86 7.29
C CYS A 39 -0.54 5.00 8.11
N LEU A 40 -0.58 6.19 7.52
CA LEU A 40 -1.31 7.34 8.01
C LEU A 40 -2.49 7.59 7.09
N THR A 41 -3.70 7.62 7.65
CA THR A 41 -4.93 7.90 6.91
C THR A 41 -5.33 9.33 7.19
N ILE A 42 -5.31 10.16 6.15
CA ILE A 42 -5.68 11.58 6.23
C ILE A 42 -7.02 11.73 5.54
N LYS A 43 -8.05 12.14 6.29
CA LYS A 43 -9.38 12.42 5.73
C LYS A 43 -9.65 13.92 5.74
N SER A 44 -9.88 14.48 4.56
CA SER A 44 -10.26 15.87 4.34
C SER A 44 -10.85 16.01 2.93
N ALA A 45 -11.71 17.01 2.68
CA ALA A 45 -12.30 17.22 1.36
C ALA A 45 -11.24 17.30 0.22
N ASP A 46 -10.04 17.80 0.53
CA ASP A 46 -8.88 17.79 -0.38
C ASP A 46 -7.58 17.41 0.37
N ALA A 47 -7.51 16.17 0.85
CA ALA A 47 -6.38 15.67 1.64
C ALA A 47 -5.03 15.77 0.90
N TYR A 48 -5.01 15.60 -0.43
CA TYR A 48 -3.78 15.69 -1.21
C TYR A 48 -3.24 17.12 -1.25
N SER A 49 -4.10 18.12 -1.48
CA SER A 49 -3.68 19.53 -1.45
C SER A 49 -3.12 19.95 -0.10
N LYS A 50 -3.69 19.42 1.00
CA LYS A 50 -3.15 19.61 2.35
C LYS A 50 -1.76 19.00 2.53
N MET A 51 -1.39 17.94 1.81
CA MET A 51 -0.04 17.37 1.89
C MET A 51 0.99 18.07 1.00
N CYS A 52 0.56 18.90 0.04
CA CYS A 52 1.46 19.63 -0.86
C CYS A 52 2.55 20.46 -0.16
N PRO A 53 2.28 21.22 0.93
CA PRO A 53 3.30 22.01 1.61
C PRO A 53 4.47 21.19 2.19
N PHE A 54 4.24 19.90 2.43
CA PHE A 54 5.26 18.98 2.94
C PHE A 54 6.08 18.34 1.81
N SER A 55 5.59 18.36 0.58
CA SER A 55 6.23 17.70 -0.56
C SER A 55 7.09 18.68 -1.36
N GLU A 56 8.37 18.32 -1.58
CA GLU A 56 9.27 19.09 -2.46
C GLU A 56 8.84 19.03 -3.93
N LYS A 57 8.23 17.92 -4.36
CA LYS A 57 7.63 17.85 -5.69
C LYS A 57 6.53 18.90 -5.70
N SER A 58 6.83 20.11 -6.21
CA SER A 58 5.85 20.98 -6.84
C SER A 58 5.01 20.04 -7.68
N CYS A 59 3.79 19.81 -7.22
CA CYS A 59 2.96 18.70 -7.63
C CYS A 59 3.01 18.65 -9.14
N ARG A 60 3.74 17.69 -9.72
CA ARG A 60 3.64 17.42 -11.15
C ARG A 60 2.14 17.32 -11.38
N ARG A 61 1.63 18.15 -12.32
CA ARG A 61 0.21 18.25 -12.69
C ARG A 61 -0.50 17.01 -12.23
N GLN A 62 -1.41 17.16 -11.24
CA GLN A 62 -2.24 16.07 -10.72
C GLN A 62 -2.39 15.03 -11.81
N SER A 63 -1.89 13.81 -11.56
CA SER A 63 -2.19 12.75 -12.51
C SER A 63 -3.68 12.83 -12.82
N SER A 64 -4.02 12.83 -14.10
CA SER A 64 -5.40 12.93 -14.57
C SER A 64 -6.28 11.77 -14.08
N ARG A 65 -5.69 10.75 -13.45
CA ARG A 65 -6.39 9.63 -12.83
C ARG A 65 -6.33 9.67 -11.31
N ALA A 66 -7.45 9.25 -10.71
CA ALA A 66 -7.72 9.33 -9.28
C ALA A 66 -7.01 8.24 -8.44
N GLU A 67 -6.51 7.17 -9.05
CA GLU A 67 -5.95 5.99 -8.34
C GLU A 67 -4.47 5.76 -8.70
N GLU A 68 -3.57 6.55 -8.10
CA GLU A 68 -2.14 6.37 -8.29
C GLU A 68 -1.38 6.44 -6.96
N GLU A 69 -0.35 5.58 -6.86
CA GLU A 69 0.64 5.65 -5.79
C GLU A 69 1.84 6.50 -6.24
N GLU A 70 2.04 7.63 -5.57
CA GLU A 70 3.10 8.59 -5.87
C GLU A 70 4.16 8.59 -4.76
N CYS A 71 5.44 8.61 -5.12
CA CYS A 71 6.53 8.73 -4.14
C CYS A 71 6.92 10.20 -3.94
N HIS A 72 6.91 10.69 -2.71
CA HIS A 72 7.26 12.07 -2.34
C HIS A 72 8.43 12.12 -1.36
N GLN A 73 9.23 13.18 -1.46
CA GLN A 73 10.21 13.53 -0.44
C GLN A 73 9.57 14.57 0.48
N LEU A 74 9.48 14.26 1.76
CA LEU A 74 8.81 15.10 2.74
C LEU A 74 9.80 15.99 3.50
N TYR A 75 9.39 17.24 3.68
CA TYR A 75 10.09 18.27 4.43
C TYR A 75 9.12 18.98 5.36
N VAL A 76 9.66 19.63 6.39
CA VAL A 76 8.88 20.55 7.20
C VAL A 76 8.42 21.74 6.32
N PRO A 77 7.14 22.15 6.38
CA PRO A 77 6.61 23.23 5.55
C PRO A 77 7.44 24.51 5.68
N GLY A 78 7.79 25.11 4.54
CA GLY A 78 8.56 26.36 4.48
C GLY A 78 10.05 26.24 4.84
N LYS A 79 10.57 25.04 5.12
CA LYS A 79 11.99 24.84 5.48
C LYS A 79 12.86 24.23 4.37
N TYR A 80 12.29 23.84 3.24
CA TYR A 80 13.03 23.29 2.11
C TYR A 80 14.20 24.21 1.66
N PRO A 81 15.43 23.70 1.45
CA PRO A 81 15.86 22.29 1.45
C PRO A 81 16.24 21.70 2.83
N PHE A 82 16.13 22.47 3.90
CA PHE A 82 16.38 22.01 5.27
C PHE A 82 15.12 21.36 5.89
N GLY A 83 15.30 20.63 7.01
CA GLY A 83 14.16 19.99 7.70
C GLY A 83 13.59 18.79 6.94
N TYR A 84 14.44 17.97 6.34
CA TYR A 84 14.04 16.72 5.70
C TYR A 84 13.45 15.73 6.71
N ILE A 85 12.29 15.15 6.38
CA ILE A 85 11.58 14.18 7.21
C ILE A 85 11.87 12.75 6.72
N GLY A 86 11.77 12.54 5.41
CA GLY A 86 11.93 11.22 4.80
C GLY A 86 11.12 11.03 3.53
N PRO A 87 11.31 9.90 2.86
CA PRO A 87 10.48 9.52 1.73
C PRO A 87 9.13 8.96 2.23
N ALA A 88 8.05 9.32 1.54
CA ALA A 88 6.72 8.78 1.76
C ALA A 88 6.07 8.38 0.45
N ARG A 89 5.09 7.46 0.52
CA ARG A 89 4.27 7.08 -0.64
C ARG A 89 2.84 7.48 -0.39
N PHE A 90 2.29 8.28 -1.28
CA PHE A 90 0.93 8.79 -1.24
C PHE A 90 0.06 7.94 -2.13
N GLN A 91 -1.01 7.37 -1.60
CA GLN A 91 -1.98 6.59 -2.34
C GLN A 91 -3.34 7.25 -2.21
N LYS A 92 -3.86 7.72 -3.34
CA LYS A 92 -5.21 8.30 -3.44
C LYS A 92 -6.21 7.16 -3.57
N LEU A 93 -7.26 7.18 -2.74
CA LEU A 93 -8.39 6.27 -2.89
C LEU A 93 -9.43 6.94 -3.77
N ALA A 94 -9.82 6.34 -4.91
CA ALA A 94 -10.81 6.95 -5.80
C ALA A 94 -12.26 6.57 -5.49
N ALA A 95 -12.53 6.05 -4.30
CA ALA A 95 -13.90 5.91 -3.83
C ALA A 95 -14.57 7.29 -3.83
N GLN A 96 -15.59 7.41 -4.69
CA GLN A 96 -16.26 8.63 -5.13
C GLN A 96 -16.65 9.60 -4.00
N ASN A 97 -15.71 10.50 -3.62
CA ASN A 97 -15.86 11.63 -2.68
C ASN A 97 -15.37 11.46 -1.23
N THR A 98 -14.60 10.42 -0.88
CA THR A 98 -14.21 10.24 0.54
C THR A 98 -13.05 11.15 0.99
N GLY A 99 -12.28 11.74 0.06
CA GLY A 99 -11.20 12.66 0.44
C GLY A 99 -10.14 12.01 1.34
N GLU A 100 -9.96 10.70 1.20
CA GLU A 100 -9.01 9.92 2.00
C GLU A 100 -7.69 9.76 1.23
N LEU A 101 -6.59 10.04 1.93
CA LEU A 101 -5.24 9.85 1.44
C LEU A 101 -4.49 8.92 2.38
N TYR A 102 -3.95 7.83 1.85
CA TYR A 102 -3.02 6.98 2.57
C TYR A 102 -1.59 7.44 2.36
N VAL A 103 -0.88 7.62 3.46
CA VAL A 103 0.53 7.99 3.47
C VAL A 103 1.34 6.88 4.13
N TRP A 104 2.09 6.17 3.30
CA TRP A 104 3.02 5.13 3.74
C TRP A 104 4.37 5.74 4.07
N ILE A 105 4.81 5.58 5.31
CA ILE A 105 6.10 6.11 5.78
C ILE A 105 6.88 5.06 6.57
N HIS A 106 8.19 5.22 6.58
CA HIS A 106 9.07 4.42 7.41
C HIS A 106 8.87 4.74 8.90
N PRO A 107 8.90 3.75 9.81
CA PRO A 107 8.63 3.97 11.24
C PRO A 107 9.57 4.97 11.92
N SER A 108 10.82 5.10 11.46
CA SER A 108 11.75 6.13 11.99
C SER A 108 11.33 7.56 11.65
N SER A 109 10.65 7.76 10.52
CA SER A 109 10.21 9.07 10.05
C SER A 109 8.79 9.41 10.50
N LYS A 110 8.00 8.42 10.94
CA LYS A 110 6.67 8.60 11.54
C LYS A 110 6.63 9.72 12.60
N PRO A 111 7.44 9.70 13.68
CA PRO A 111 7.31 10.71 14.73
C PRO A 111 7.58 12.12 14.20
N HIS A 112 8.59 12.28 13.35
CA HIS A 112 8.93 13.56 12.73
C HIS A 112 7.80 14.11 11.85
N LEU A 113 7.16 13.25 11.06
CA LEU A 113 6.02 13.65 10.23
C LEU A 113 4.82 14.04 11.10
N LEU A 114 4.52 13.26 12.15
CA LEU A 114 3.44 13.58 13.07
C LEU A 114 3.64 14.93 13.75
N THR A 115 4.82 15.18 14.32
CA THR A 115 5.13 16.49 14.92
C THR A 115 4.94 17.63 13.92
N ALA A 116 5.43 17.47 12.69
CA ALA A 116 5.28 18.49 11.67
C ALA A 116 3.80 18.71 11.25
N LEU A 117 2.98 17.67 11.25
CA LEU A 117 1.53 17.77 11.00
C LEU A 117 0.81 18.44 12.17
N LEU A 118 1.13 18.07 13.41
CA LEU A 118 0.56 18.67 14.62
C LEU A 118 0.88 20.17 14.68
N ASP A 119 2.12 20.56 14.41
CA ASP A 119 2.56 21.95 14.46
C ASP A 119 1.91 22.80 13.35
N HIS A 120 1.83 22.25 12.12
CA HIS A 120 1.31 22.99 10.97
C HIS A 120 -0.22 23.12 10.98
N TYR A 121 -0.92 22.08 11.42
CA TYR A 121 -2.38 22.04 11.43
C TYR A 121 -3.00 22.24 12.82
N GLN A 122 -2.19 22.45 13.87
CA GLN A 122 -2.66 22.65 15.24
C GLN A 122 -3.65 21.56 15.68
N LEU A 123 -3.34 20.31 15.32
CA LEU A 123 -4.21 19.16 15.55
C LEU A 123 -4.25 18.82 17.04
N GLN A 124 -5.42 18.43 17.54
CA GLN A 124 -5.59 17.94 18.91
C GLN A 124 -5.82 16.42 18.90
N LYS A 125 -5.30 15.74 19.93
CA LYS A 125 -5.52 14.30 20.11
C LYS A 125 -6.95 14.07 20.58
N ASP A 126 -7.67 13.17 19.93
CA ASP A 126 -8.98 12.75 20.37
C ASP A 126 -8.83 11.67 21.45
N GLU A 127 -9.17 12.00 22.69
CA GLU A 127 -9.03 11.09 23.85
C GLU A 127 -10.08 9.95 23.85
N ASN A 128 -11.14 10.08 23.05
CA ASN A 128 -12.27 9.14 23.05
C ASN A 128 -12.07 7.93 22.11
N SER A 129 -10.99 7.88 21.34
CA SER A 129 -10.73 6.79 20.38
C SER A 129 -9.58 5.90 20.89
N GLU A 130 -9.78 4.58 20.86
CA GLU A 130 -8.72 3.61 21.17
C GLU A 130 -7.52 3.71 20.20
N ALA A 131 -7.77 4.21 18.98
CA ALA A 131 -6.75 4.50 17.98
C ALA A 131 -6.20 5.93 18.10
N GLU A 132 -4.89 6.11 17.85
CA GLU A 132 -4.23 7.42 17.78
C GLU A 132 -4.83 8.27 16.65
N THR A 133 -5.88 9.03 16.97
CA THR A 133 -6.60 9.90 16.05
C THR A 133 -6.40 11.35 16.45
N TYR A 134 -6.07 12.19 15.47
CA TYR A 134 -5.85 13.61 15.63
C TYR A 134 -6.86 14.36 14.77
N LYS A 135 -7.54 15.34 15.36
CA LYS A 135 -8.63 16.06 14.70
C LYS A 135 -8.41 17.57 14.76
N ASN A 136 -8.84 18.23 13.71
CA ASN A 136 -9.12 19.65 13.59
C ASN A 136 -10.40 19.80 12.76
N ASP A 137 -11.02 20.97 12.74
CA ASP A 137 -12.25 21.32 12.03
C ASP A 137 -12.21 20.97 10.53
N THR A 138 -11.01 20.83 9.95
CA THR A 138 -10.81 20.61 8.50
C THR A 138 -10.12 19.30 8.12
N ILE A 139 -9.41 18.66 9.05
CA ILE A 139 -8.56 17.49 8.77
C ILE A 139 -8.65 16.51 9.93
N THR A 140 -8.81 15.24 9.61
CA THR A 140 -8.64 14.14 10.55
C THR A 140 -7.48 13.25 10.11
N VAL A 141 -6.60 12.90 11.04
CA VAL A 141 -5.44 12.04 10.81
C VAL A 141 -5.56 10.85 11.75
N SER A 142 -5.67 9.64 11.21
CA SER A 142 -5.64 8.39 11.98
C SER A 142 -4.40 7.57 11.65
N LEU A 143 -3.87 6.88 12.66
CA LEU A 143 -2.77 5.94 12.50
C LEU A 143 -3.27 4.50 12.46
N ASP A 144 -3.12 3.85 11.30
CA ASP A 144 -3.57 2.47 11.07
C ASP A 144 -2.41 1.48 11.05
N ALA A 145 -1.41 1.69 11.92
CA ALA A 145 -0.16 0.91 11.90
C ALA A 145 -0.32 -0.58 12.23
N GLU A 146 -1.38 -0.98 12.94
CA GLU A 146 -1.58 -2.37 13.39
C GLU A 146 -2.52 -3.19 12.49
N ASN A 147 -3.29 -2.52 11.63
CA ASN A 147 -4.39 -3.16 10.89
C ASN A 147 -4.04 -3.48 9.43
N VAL A 148 -2.94 -2.94 8.89
CA VAL A 148 -2.57 -3.13 7.48
C VAL A 148 -1.13 -3.62 7.36
N SER A 149 -0.95 -4.73 6.64
CA SER A 149 0.36 -5.31 6.35
C SER A 149 0.69 -5.15 4.88
N ARG A 150 1.91 -4.68 4.59
CA ARG A 150 2.39 -4.49 3.22
C ARG A 150 3.44 -5.52 2.85
N PHE A 151 3.26 -6.17 1.71
CA PHE A 151 4.26 -7.05 1.10
C PHE A 151 4.77 -6.45 -0.20
N HIS A 152 6.07 -6.62 -0.48
CA HIS A 152 6.68 -6.16 -1.71
C HIS A 152 7.06 -7.35 -2.58
N LEU A 153 6.41 -7.47 -3.73
CA LEU A 153 6.70 -8.46 -4.75
C LEU A 153 7.60 -7.82 -5.82
N SER A 154 8.65 -8.53 -6.22
CA SER A 154 9.61 -8.05 -7.21
C SER A 154 10.00 -9.16 -8.18
N GLY A 155 10.06 -8.83 -9.46
CA GLY A 155 10.50 -9.70 -10.55
C GLY A 155 9.45 -9.91 -11.63
N PRO A 156 9.84 -10.36 -12.83
CA PRO A 156 8.97 -10.35 -14.00
C PRO A 156 7.76 -11.29 -13.91
N ARG A 157 7.82 -12.33 -13.07
CA ARG A 157 6.75 -13.34 -12.95
C ARG A 157 5.88 -13.18 -11.72
N CYS A 158 6.01 -12.10 -10.95
CA CYS A 158 5.28 -12.02 -9.68
C CYS A 158 3.78 -11.75 -9.84
N LEU A 159 3.32 -11.03 -10.87
CA LEU A 159 1.87 -10.89 -11.14
C LEU A 159 1.24 -12.21 -11.58
N ALA A 160 1.89 -12.94 -12.50
CA ALA A 160 1.41 -14.24 -12.95
C ALA A 160 1.27 -15.22 -11.78
N LYS A 161 2.29 -15.29 -10.91
CA LYS A 161 2.23 -16.12 -9.70
C LYS A 161 1.20 -15.64 -8.69
N LEU A 162 1.01 -14.33 -8.54
CA LEU A 162 -0.02 -13.77 -7.67
C LEU A 162 -1.41 -14.16 -8.17
N ARG A 163 -1.66 -14.02 -9.48
CA ARG A 163 -2.89 -14.50 -10.13
C ARG A 163 -3.12 -15.99 -9.87
N ASP A 164 -2.10 -16.82 -10.02
CA ASP A 164 -2.24 -18.27 -9.80
C ASP A 164 -2.53 -18.62 -8.32
N SER A 165 -2.08 -17.77 -7.40
CA SER A 165 -2.20 -17.99 -5.95
C SER A 165 -3.50 -17.44 -5.35
N VAL A 166 -4.19 -16.56 -6.07
CA VAL A 166 -5.31 -15.77 -5.57
C VAL A 166 -6.56 -16.00 -6.41
N ARG A 167 -7.71 -16.19 -5.75
CA ARG A 167 -9.01 -16.25 -6.43
C ARG A 167 -9.79 -14.96 -6.23
N LEU A 168 -10.42 -14.51 -7.32
CA LEU A 168 -11.27 -13.33 -7.33
C LEU A 168 -12.70 -13.77 -7.01
N VAL A 169 -13.40 -12.96 -6.21
CA VAL A 169 -14.80 -13.23 -5.84
C VAL A 169 -15.72 -12.88 -7.02
N GLU A 170 -16.44 -13.86 -7.57
CA GLU A 170 -17.27 -13.71 -8.79
C GLU A 170 -18.74 -13.28 -8.51
N ASN A 171 -19.08 -12.81 -7.32
CA ASN A 171 -20.47 -12.52 -6.96
C ASN A 171 -21.05 -11.33 -7.76
N ASN A 172 -22.25 -11.52 -8.34
CA ASN A 172 -22.98 -10.54 -9.16
C ASN A 172 -23.28 -9.20 -8.45
N ASP A 173 -23.24 -9.13 -7.12
CA ASP A 173 -23.55 -7.91 -6.36
C ASP A 173 -22.38 -6.91 -6.34
N ASN A 174 -21.19 -7.30 -6.81
CA ASN A 174 -19.94 -6.54 -6.69
C ASN A 174 -19.41 -6.00 -8.02
N GLU A 175 -20.30 -5.43 -8.85
CA GLU A 175 -19.94 -4.85 -10.16
C GLU A 175 -18.78 -3.83 -10.09
N GLN A 176 -18.61 -3.14 -8.95
CA GLN A 176 -17.50 -2.21 -8.71
C GLN A 176 -16.12 -2.87 -8.86
N PHE A 177 -15.96 -4.11 -8.39
CA PHE A 177 -14.68 -4.82 -8.43
C PHE A 177 -14.46 -5.60 -9.72
N ARG A 178 -15.52 -5.91 -10.48
CA ARG A 178 -15.40 -6.70 -11.71
C ARG A 178 -14.51 -6.02 -12.75
N VAL A 179 -14.63 -4.70 -12.91
CA VAL A 179 -13.80 -3.92 -13.84
C VAL A 179 -12.32 -3.99 -13.45
N GLU A 180 -12.01 -3.83 -12.15
CA GLU A 180 -10.63 -3.93 -11.65
C GLU A 180 -10.08 -5.36 -11.73
N HIS A 181 -10.92 -6.37 -11.51
CA HIS A 181 -10.59 -7.78 -11.71
C HIS A 181 -10.20 -8.07 -13.17
N GLU A 182 -11.01 -7.63 -14.14
CA GLU A 182 -10.72 -7.79 -15.56
C GLU A 182 -9.45 -7.05 -15.98
N ARG A 183 -9.27 -5.82 -15.47
CA ARG A 183 -8.06 -5.02 -15.69
C ARG A 183 -6.83 -5.74 -15.14
N PHE A 184 -6.89 -6.26 -13.92
CA PHE A 184 -5.81 -7.05 -13.33
C PHE A 184 -5.49 -8.30 -14.15
N LEU A 185 -6.50 -9.05 -14.59
CA LEU A 185 -6.31 -10.25 -15.42
C LEU A 185 -5.63 -9.91 -16.76
N SER A 186 -5.98 -8.80 -17.39
CA SER A 186 -5.35 -8.33 -18.65
C SER A 186 -3.86 -8.04 -18.50
N VAL A 187 -3.45 -7.56 -17.31
CA VAL A 187 -2.07 -7.18 -16.99
C VAL A 187 -1.28 -8.32 -16.34
N SER A 188 -1.95 -9.32 -15.76
CA SER A 188 -1.32 -10.39 -14.97
C SER A 188 -0.21 -11.17 -15.69
N ASN A 189 -0.32 -11.29 -17.01
CA ASN A 189 0.64 -11.99 -17.87
C ASN A 189 1.67 -11.06 -18.51
N SER A 190 1.55 -9.74 -18.33
CA SER A 190 2.48 -8.77 -18.90
C SER A 190 3.76 -8.66 -18.05
N VAL A 191 4.83 -8.18 -18.68
CA VAL A 191 6.06 -7.84 -17.97
C VAL A 191 5.91 -6.45 -17.38
N PHE A 192 6.22 -6.26 -16.09
CA PHE A 192 6.06 -5.00 -15.34
C PHE A 192 6.44 -3.71 -16.08
N ASN A 193 7.46 -3.73 -16.93
CA ASN A 193 7.93 -2.55 -17.66
C ASN A 193 6.96 -2.03 -18.73
N SER A 194 5.90 -2.76 -19.07
CA SER A 194 4.86 -2.28 -19.99
C SER A 194 3.76 -1.48 -19.29
N ASN A 195 3.71 -1.51 -17.96
CA ASN A 195 2.65 -0.87 -17.19
C ASN A 195 3.07 0.54 -16.78
N ARG A 196 2.09 1.38 -16.50
CA ARG A 196 2.36 2.73 -15.99
C ARG A 196 2.87 2.66 -14.55
N ASP A 197 3.80 3.56 -14.23
CA ASP A 197 4.29 3.72 -12.87
C ASP A 197 3.17 4.16 -11.93
N GLY A 198 3.05 3.46 -10.79
CA GLY A 198 2.13 3.83 -9.71
C GLY A 198 0.70 3.36 -9.90
N ASP A 199 0.40 2.51 -10.88
CA ASP A 199 -0.94 1.91 -11.04
C ASP A 199 -1.32 1.09 -9.80
N VAL A 200 -2.54 1.34 -9.30
CA VAL A 200 -3.14 0.63 -8.16
C VAL A 200 -4.33 -0.19 -8.65
N PHE A 201 -4.52 -1.38 -8.07
CA PHE A 201 -5.66 -2.25 -8.32
C PHE A 201 -6.30 -2.61 -6.99
N TYR A 202 -7.62 -2.46 -6.88
CA TYR A 202 -8.37 -2.91 -5.72
C TYR A 202 -9.09 -4.20 -6.08
N LEU A 203 -8.67 -5.31 -5.46
CA LEU A 203 -9.18 -6.64 -5.78
C LEU A 203 -9.93 -7.21 -4.58
N LEU A 204 -11.18 -7.64 -4.81
CA LEU A 204 -11.86 -8.48 -3.85
C LEU A 204 -11.43 -9.94 -4.04
N ILE A 205 -10.80 -10.50 -3.01
CA ILE A 205 -10.06 -11.76 -3.05
C ILE A 205 -10.67 -12.76 -2.04
N GLU A 206 -10.74 -14.03 -2.41
CA GLU A 206 -11.01 -15.13 -1.48
C GLU A 206 -9.75 -15.47 -0.67
N ASP A 207 -9.92 -15.96 0.57
CA ASP A 207 -8.78 -16.39 1.38
C ASP A 207 -7.93 -17.43 0.64
N PRO A 208 -6.64 -17.16 0.35
CA PRO A 208 -5.81 -18.07 -0.45
C PRO A 208 -5.63 -19.46 0.18
N ARG A 209 -5.89 -19.60 1.49
CA ARG A 209 -5.84 -20.90 2.18
C ARG A 209 -6.99 -21.83 1.81
N THR A 210 -8.14 -21.30 1.37
CA THR A 210 -9.26 -22.15 0.92
C THR A 210 -8.99 -22.78 -0.44
N ALA A 211 -8.11 -22.16 -1.23
CA ALA A 211 -7.78 -22.56 -2.60
C ALA A 211 -6.48 -23.41 -2.72
N TRP A 212 -5.79 -23.67 -1.60
CA TRP A 212 -4.42 -24.18 -1.54
C TRP A 212 -4.17 -25.51 -2.29
N ASP A 213 -5.22 -26.30 -2.53
CA ASP A 213 -5.10 -27.67 -3.06
C ASP A 213 -5.36 -27.84 -4.56
N ARG A 214 -5.62 -26.79 -5.34
CA ARG A 214 -5.80 -26.97 -6.79
C ARG A 214 -4.55 -26.56 -7.53
N LYS A 215 -3.62 -27.52 -7.72
CA LYS A 215 -2.78 -27.48 -8.91
C LYS A 215 -3.72 -27.26 -10.10
N VAL A 216 -3.47 -26.25 -10.92
CA VAL A 216 -4.07 -26.17 -12.26
C VAL A 216 -3.40 -27.25 -13.12
N SER A 217 -3.59 -28.50 -12.74
CA SER A 217 -3.63 -29.64 -13.64
C SER A 217 -5.12 -29.86 -13.87
N GLY A 218 -5.53 -30.00 -15.13
CA GLY A 218 -6.91 -30.30 -15.48
C GLY A 218 -7.49 -31.41 -14.59
N ASP A 219 -8.77 -31.24 -14.27
CA ASP A 219 -9.66 -32.19 -13.62
C ASP A 219 -10.02 -31.93 -12.15
N PHE A 220 -11.33 -31.92 -11.95
CA PHE A 220 -12.15 -32.10 -10.76
C PHE A 220 -12.87 -30.89 -10.13
N GLU A 221 -14.18 -31.03 -10.23
CA GLU A 221 -15.29 -30.26 -9.69
C GLU A 221 -15.36 -30.29 -8.16
N ASN A 222 -16.13 -29.33 -7.65
CA ASN A 222 -16.82 -29.32 -6.36
C ASN A 222 -15.96 -29.16 -5.09
N LEU A 223 -16.09 -27.96 -4.49
CA LEU A 223 -16.79 -27.77 -3.20
C LEU A 223 -16.62 -26.31 -2.75
N ARG A 224 -17.75 -25.74 -2.31
CA ARG A 224 -17.92 -24.37 -1.80
C ARG A 224 -17.42 -24.25 -0.37
N ASN A 225 -16.88 -23.09 0.02
CA ASN A 225 -17.25 -22.35 1.25
C ASN A 225 -16.51 -21.01 1.31
N PHE A 226 -17.27 -19.93 1.52
CA PHE A 226 -16.84 -18.53 1.53
C PHE A 226 -16.37 -18.06 2.90
N TYR A 227 -15.24 -17.33 2.96
CA TYR A 227 -14.95 -16.35 4.01
C TYR A 227 -14.19 -15.14 3.41
N ARG A 228 -14.61 -13.92 3.77
CA ARG A 228 -14.12 -12.63 3.25
C ARG A 228 -12.87 -12.15 3.99
N PHE A 229 -11.83 -11.74 3.26
CA PHE A 229 -10.76 -10.86 3.75
C PHE A 229 -10.39 -9.83 2.68
N VAL A 230 -10.10 -8.60 3.09
CA VAL A 230 -9.65 -7.49 2.23
C VAL A 230 -8.13 -7.42 2.29
N ILE A 231 -7.46 -7.43 1.13
CA ILE A 231 -6.03 -7.17 1.00
C ILE A 231 -5.91 -5.83 0.26
N ILE A 232 -5.27 -4.84 0.90
CA ILE A 232 -4.91 -3.53 0.33
C ILE A 232 -3.52 -3.61 -0.29
#